data_AF-A0A1B5Z9F9-F1
#
_entry.id   AF-A0A1B5Z9F9-F1
#
_cell.length_a   1.000
_cell.length_b   1.000
_cell.length_c   1.000
_cell.angle_alpha   90.00
_cell.angle_beta   90.00
_cell.angle_gamma   90.00
#
_symmetry.space_group_name_H-M   'P 1'
#
loop_
_entity.id
_entity.type
_entity.pdbx_description
1 polymer ?
#
loop_
_entity_poly.entity_id
_entity_poly.type
_entity_poly.pdbx_seq_one_letter_code
_entity_poly.pdbx_strand_id
1 'polypeptide(L)'
;MATDASVEHKKFEDNYSPSSTVIKFDRPIPLLRGPLPASPSDDPSAGPYVLPFRDSQAWASSFKACERKIVQQCEEGARIGCAINASSKCKPPWWKALSAPKLSDLKEREICEVREMEECLAGAR
;
A
#
# COMPACT_ATOMS: atom_id res chain seq x y z
N MET A 1 -27.43 26.92 -7.31
CA MET A 1 -25.98 26.84 -7.07
C MET A 1 -25.55 25.44 -7.48
N ALA A 2 -25.11 25.28 -8.73
CA ALA A 2 -24.71 23.98 -9.27
C ALA A 2 -23.29 23.69 -8.78
N THR A 3 -23.13 22.65 -7.96
CA THR A 3 -21.82 22.10 -7.63
C THR A 3 -21.28 21.46 -8.90
N ASP A 4 -20.17 22.01 -9.38
CA ASP A 4 -19.48 21.60 -10.59
C ASP A 4 -18.99 20.15 -10.45
N ALA A 5 -19.67 19.22 -11.12
CA ALA A 5 -19.34 17.79 -11.14
C ALA A 5 -17.90 17.53 -11.64
N SER A 6 -17.32 18.50 -12.36
CA SER A 6 -15.91 18.51 -12.79
C SER A 6 -14.93 18.61 -11.62
N VAL A 7 -15.35 19.18 -10.49
CA VAL A 7 -14.54 19.30 -9.27
C VAL A 7 -14.58 18.00 -8.45
N GLU A 8 -15.71 17.29 -8.44
CA GLU A 8 -15.80 15.99 -7.77
C GLU A 8 -15.13 14.86 -8.56
N HIS A 9 -15.22 14.84 -9.90
CA HIS A 9 -14.49 13.85 -10.70
C HIS A 9 -12.97 14.01 -10.59
N LYS A 10 -12.49 15.25 -10.50
CA LYS A 10 -11.07 15.56 -10.28
C LYS A 10 -10.57 15.14 -8.88
N LYS A 11 -11.47 15.03 -7.90
CA LYS A 11 -11.14 14.57 -6.54
C LYS A 11 -10.84 13.07 -6.46
N PHE A 12 -11.34 12.27 -7.43
CA PHE A 12 -11.18 10.81 -7.44
C PHE A 12 -10.06 10.31 -8.35
N GLU A 13 -9.63 11.09 -9.35
CA GLU A 13 -8.60 10.68 -10.30
C GLU A 13 -7.15 10.93 -9.82
N ASP A 14 -6.91 11.78 -8.82
CA ASP A 14 -5.58 12.43 -8.69
C ASP A 14 -4.68 12.02 -7.51
N ASN A 15 -4.95 11.02 -6.67
CA ASN A 15 -3.97 10.69 -5.62
C ASN A 15 -3.92 9.20 -5.23
N TYR A 16 -3.32 8.39 -6.10
CA TYR A 16 -2.82 7.05 -5.76
C TYR A 16 -1.29 7.02 -5.64
N SER A 17 -0.64 8.19 -5.55
CA SER A 17 0.79 8.28 -5.30
C SER A 17 1.13 7.62 -3.95
N PRO A 18 2.24 6.86 -3.82
CA PRO A 18 2.70 6.34 -2.53
C PRO A 18 2.77 7.43 -1.44
N SER A 19 3.14 8.66 -1.81
CA SER A 19 3.17 9.80 -0.87
C SER A 19 1.78 10.20 -0.33
N SER A 20 0.70 9.87 -1.04
CA SER A 20 -0.69 10.15 -0.67
C SER A 20 -1.38 9.00 0.07
N THR A 21 -0.88 7.76 -0.09
CA THR A 21 -1.46 6.56 0.53
C THR A 21 -0.70 6.08 1.76
N VAL A 22 0.52 6.57 1.99
CA VAL A 22 1.31 6.25 3.19
C VAL A 22 0.79 7.06 4.39
N ILE A 23 0.22 6.36 5.37
CA ILE A 23 -0.18 6.93 6.66
C ILE A 23 1.04 6.93 7.58
N LYS A 24 1.48 8.12 7.99
CA LYS A 24 2.53 8.28 9.00
C LYS A 24 1.90 8.24 10.39
N PHE A 25 2.55 7.53 11.31
CA PHE A 25 2.21 7.61 12.72
C PHE A 25 3.00 8.76 13.37
N ASP A 26 2.30 9.73 13.97
CA ASP A 26 2.92 10.89 14.63
C ASP A 26 3.84 10.50 15.79
N ARG A 27 3.57 9.36 16.41
CA ARG A 27 4.38 8.75 17.46
C ARG A 27 4.48 7.25 17.21
N PRO A 28 5.61 6.60 17.51
CA PRO A 28 5.68 5.15 17.45
C PRO A 28 4.59 4.57 18.34
N ILE A 29 3.69 3.77 17.78
CA ILE A 29 2.71 3.03 18.58
C ILE A 29 3.52 2.12 19.49
N PRO A 30 3.45 2.27 20.83
CA PRO A 30 4.19 1.41 21.72
C PRO A 30 3.71 -0.02 21.48
N LEU A 31 4.65 -0.90 21.11
CA LEU A 31 4.38 -2.33 21.07
C LEU A 31 3.75 -2.72 22.40
N LEU A 32 2.69 -3.52 22.39
CA LEU A 32 2.07 -4.06 23.60
C LEU A 32 3.12 -4.90 24.33
N ARG A 33 3.87 -4.25 25.23
CA ARG A 33 4.82 -4.87 26.17
C ARG A 33 4.17 -5.12 27.53
N GLY A 34 2.91 -4.74 27.68
CA GLY A 34 2.12 -4.98 28.89
C GLY A 34 1.56 -6.40 28.93
N PRO A 35 1.26 -6.92 30.13
CA PRO A 35 0.49 -8.14 30.27
C PRO A 35 -0.87 -7.96 29.58
N LEU A 36 -1.27 -8.95 28.77
CA LEU A 36 -2.60 -9.00 28.18
C LEU A 36 -3.56 -9.72 29.13
N PRO A 37 -4.84 -9.34 29.19
CA PRO A 37 -5.84 -10.12 29.91
C PRO A 37 -5.85 -11.56 29.40
N ALA A 38 -5.85 -12.52 30.33
CA ALA A 38 -5.92 -13.94 29.97
C ALA A 38 -7.25 -14.24 29.24
N SER A 39 -7.17 -14.98 28.14
CA SER A 39 -8.32 -15.54 27.42
C SER A 39 -8.86 -16.77 28.17
N PRO A 40 -10.16 -17.12 28.02
CA PRO A 40 -10.70 -18.38 28.53
C PRO A 40 -9.98 -19.65 28.01
N SER A 41 -9.23 -19.53 26.91
CA SER A 41 -8.40 -20.59 26.34
C SER A 41 -7.03 -20.74 27.01
N ASP A 42 -6.61 -19.76 27.81
CA ASP A 42 -5.29 -19.74 28.44
C ASP A 42 -5.30 -20.56 29.75
N ASP A 43 -4.10 -20.90 30.25
CA ASP A 43 -3.96 -21.63 31.50
C ASP A 43 -4.54 -20.84 32.69
N PRO A 44 -5.62 -21.34 33.35
CA PRO A 44 -6.26 -20.65 34.46
C PRO A 44 -5.33 -20.44 35.67
N SER A 45 -4.26 -21.24 35.77
CA SER A 45 -3.30 -21.17 36.88
C SER A 45 -2.23 -20.08 36.69
N ALA A 46 -2.07 -19.54 35.48
CA ALA A 46 -1.09 -18.50 35.16
C ALA A 46 -1.48 -17.10 35.69
N GLY A 47 -2.72 -16.95 36.16
CA GLY A 47 -3.26 -15.71 36.71
C GLY A 47 -4.04 -14.88 35.69
N PRO A 48 -4.51 -13.67 36.06
CA PRO A 48 -5.43 -12.88 35.24
C PRO A 48 -4.77 -12.23 34.02
N TYR A 49 -3.44 -12.30 33.91
CA TYR A 49 -2.71 -11.71 32.80
C TYR A 49 -1.66 -12.67 32.25
N VAL A 50 -1.52 -12.67 30.93
CA VAL A 50 -0.54 -13.46 30.19
C VAL A 50 0.42 -12.55 29.44
N LEU A 51 1.66 -13.01 29.25
CA LEU A 51 2.59 -12.31 28.37
C LEU A 51 2.19 -12.55 26.91
N PRO A 52 2.24 -11.53 26.05
CA PRO A 52 1.91 -11.68 24.62
C PRO A 52 2.86 -12.63 23.88
N PHE A 53 4.04 -12.91 24.43
CA PHE A 53 5.01 -13.85 23.90
C PHE A 53 5.48 -14.77 25.02
N ARG A 54 5.67 -16.06 24.69
CA ARG A 54 6.12 -17.10 25.64
C ARG A 54 7.49 -16.79 26.25
N ASP A 55 8.41 -16.27 25.45
CA ASP A 55 9.78 -15.95 25.85
C ASP A 55 10.36 -14.80 24.99
N SER A 56 11.57 -14.36 25.33
CA SER A 56 12.28 -13.29 24.62
C SER A 56 12.62 -13.65 23.16
N GLN A 57 12.79 -14.95 22.86
CA GLN A 57 13.09 -15.43 21.51
C GLN A 57 11.85 -15.36 20.62
N ALA A 58 10.68 -15.76 21.13
CA ALA A 58 9.39 -15.66 20.47
C ALA A 58 9.02 -14.20 20.17
N TRP A 59 9.34 -13.29 21.09
CA TRP A 59 9.21 -11.85 20.83
C TRP A 59 10.12 -11.39 19.70
N ALA A 60 11.43 -11.70 19.78
CA ALA A 60 12.41 -11.24 18.80
C ALA A 60 12.13 -11.77 17.38
N SER A 61 11.67 -13.02 17.27
CA SER A 61 11.28 -13.61 15.99
C SER A 61 10.03 -12.93 15.41
N SER A 62 9.04 -12.66 16.25
CA SER A 62 7.81 -11.96 15.86
C SER A 62 8.07 -10.52 15.45
N PHE A 63 8.98 -9.83 16.14
CA PHE A 63 9.42 -8.48 15.77
C PHE A 63 10.05 -8.47 14.38
N LYS A 64 11.02 -9.37 14.12
CA LYS A 64 11.64 -9.51 12.78
C LYS A 64 10.64 -9.94 11.69
N ALA A 65 9.64 -10.75 12.03
CA ALA A 65 8.58 -11.11 11.10
C ALA A 65 7.69 -9.90 10.76
N CYS A 66 7.35 -9.09 11.76
CA CYS A 66 6.59 -7.86 11.59
C CYS A 66 7.34 -6.86 10.70
N GLU A 67 8.63 -6.62 10.98
CA GLU A 67 9.48 -5.73 10.19
C GLU A 67 9.51 -6.15 8.71
N ARG A 68 9.75 -7.44 8.44
CA ARG A 68 9.70 -7.98 7.08
C ARG A 68 8.34 -7.81 6.43
N LYS A 69 7.25 -8.04 7.18
CA LYS A 69 5.88 -7.90 6.67
C LYS A 69 5.59 -6.44 6.32
N ILE A 70 5.99 -5.48 7.15
CA ILE A 70 5.82 -4.04 6.86
C ILE A 70 6.55 -3.67 5.58
N VAL A 71 7.83 -4.03 5.45
CA VAL A 71 8.61 -3.76 4.23
C VAL A 71 7.94 -4.38 3.01
N GLN A 72 7.54 -5.65 3.10
CA GLN A 72 6.84 -6.33 2.01
C GLN A 72 5.55 -5.60 1.60
N GLN A 73 4.71 -5.20 2.57
CA GLN A 73 3.47 -4.48 2.27
C GLN A 73 3.73 -3.11 1.66
N CYS A 74 4.78 -2.41 2.09
CA CYS A 74 5.19 -1.14 1.47
C CYS A 74 5.64 -1.34 0.01
N GLU A 75 6.46 -2.37 -0.26
CA GLU A 75 6.91 -2.69 -1.62
C GLU A 75 5.76 -3.11 -2.54
N GLU A 76 4.84 -3.95 -2.05
CA GLU A 76 3.63 -4.35 -2.78
C GLU A 76 2.73 -3.13 -3.06
N GLY A 77 2.51 -2.27 -2.06
CA GLY A 77 1.76 -1.03 -2.21
C GLY A 77 2.38 -0.09 -3.23
N ALA A 78 3.70 0.08 -3.20
CA ALA A 78 4.43 0.89 -4.19
C ALA A 78 4.28 0.32 -5.60
N ARG A 79 4.38 -1.01 -5.78
CA ARG A 79 4.16 -1.65 -7.10
C ARG A 79 2.76 -1.39 -7.63
N ILE A 80 1.72 -1.57 -6.81
CA ILE A 80 0.33 -1.33 -7.21
C ILE A 80 0.12 0.14 -7.57
N GLY A 81 0.55 1.06 -6.68
CA GLY A 81 0.41 2.50 -6.90
C GLY A 81 1.14 2.97 -8.16
N CYS A 82 2.37 2.51 -8.38
CA CYS A 82 3.14 2.84 -9.57
C CYS A 82 2.55 2.25 -10.85
N ALA A 83 2.00 1.04 -10.82
CA ALA A 83 1.31 0.47 -11.98
C ALA A 83 0.07 1.29 -12.38
N ILE A 84 -0.72 1.73 -11.39
CA ILE A 84 -1.89 2.60 -11.62
C ILE A 84 -1.43 3.95 -12.20
N ASN A 85 -0.39 4.56 -11.62
CA ASN A 85 0.15 5.83 -12.09
C ASN A 85 0.76 5.74 -13.51
N ALA A 86 1.46 4.66 -13.82
CA ALA A 86 1.97 4.41 -15.16
C ALA A 86 0.81 4.28 -16.16
N SER A 87 -0.21 3.49 -15.83
CA SER A 87 -1.39 3.34 -16.68
C SER A 87 -2.14 4.66 -16.88
N SER A 88 -2.28 5.49 -15.85
CA SER A 88 -2.99 6.76 -15.94
C SER A 88 -2.26 7.78 -16.82
N LYS A 89 -0.92 7.80 -16.79
CA LYS A 89 -0.08 8.64 -17.65
C LYS A 89 -0.01 8.16 -19.09
N CYS A 90 0.00 6.85 -19.30
CA CYS A 90 0.19 6.23 -20.61
C CYS A 90 -1.13 5.91 -21.34
N LYS A 91 -2.29 6.19 -20.73
CA LYS A 91 -3.59 5.96 -21.38
C LYS A 91 -3.71 6.80 -22.65
N PRO A 92 -4.14 6.22 -23.79
CA PRO A 92 -4.36 6.98 -25.00
C PRO A 92 -5.53 7.95 -24.81
N PRO A 93 -5.57 9.07 -25.56
CA PRO A 93 -6.71 9.96 -25.57
C PRO A 93 -8.01 9.21 -25.91
N TRP A 94 -9.12 9.61 -25.30
CA TRP A 94 -10.42 8.93 -25.46
C TRP A 94 -10.86 8.81 -26.93
N TRP A 95 -10.53 9.78 -27.79
CA TRP A 95 -10.87 9.74 -29.20
C TRP A 95 -10.16 8.63 -29.97
N LYS A 96 -8.98 8.17 -29.53
CA LYS A 96 -8.31 7.01 -30.11
C LYS A 96 -9.08 5.71 -29.85
N ALA A 97 -9.94 5.65 -28.83
CA ALA A 97 -10.82 4.51 -28.59
C ALA A 97 -12.00 4.43 -29.59
N LEU A 98 -12.29 5.52 -30.31
CA LEU A 98 -13.27 5.52 -31.41
C LEU A 98 -12.70 4.90 -32.69
N SER A 99 -11.36 4.87 -32.82
CA SER A 99 -10.67 4.11 -33.85
C SER A 99 -10.36 2.70 -33.35
N ALA A 100 -10.42 1.69 -34.24
CA ALA A 100 -10.01 0.34 -33.88
C ALA A 100 -8.56 0.35 -33.35
N PRO A 101 -8.29 -0.18 -32.14
CA PRO A 101 -6.96 -0.15 -31.55
C PRO A 101 -5.98 -0.95 -32.41
N LYS A 102 -4.87 -0.33 -32.81
CA LYS A 102 -3.81 -1.01 -33.56
C LYS A 102 -2.85 -1.69 -32.59
N LEU A 103 -2.26 -2.80 -33.01
CA LEU A 103 -1.21 -3.49 -32.23
C LEU A 103 -0.03 -2.57 -31.90
N SER A 104 0.28 -1.61 -32.78
CA SER A 104 1.29 -0.57 -32.53
C SER A 104 0.94 0.33 -31.35
N ASP A 105 -0.34 0.71 -31.18
CA ASP A 105 -0.78 1.56 -30.07
C ASP A 105 -0.63 0.83 -28.71
N LEU A 106 -0.84 -0.50 -28.68
CA LEU A 106 -0.64 -1.30 -27.47
C LEU A 106 0.85 -1.42 -27.10
N LYS A 107 1.72 -1.61 -28.10
CA LYS A 107 3.16 -1.71 -27.88
C LYS A 107 3.78 -0.39 -27.41
N GLU A 108 3.33 0.73 -27.97
CA GLU A 108 3.75 2.06 -27.51
C GLU A 108 3.32 2.32 -26.07
N ARG A 109 2.11 1.89 -25.71
CA ARG A 109 1.61 2.00 -24.34
C ARG A 109 2.41 1.14 -23.36
N GLU A 110 2.73 -0.10 -23.71
CA GLU A 110 3.57 -0.98 -22.88
C GLU A 110 4.94 -0.34 -22.59
N ILE A 111 5.61 0.19 -23.63
CA ILE A 111 6.92 0.86 -23.47
C ILE A 111 6.81 2.07 -22.53
N CYS A 112 5.74 2.86 -22.67
CA CYS A 112 5.47 3.99 -21.78
C CYS A 112 5.25 3.50 -20.33
N GLU A 113 4.40 2.49 -20.13
CA GLU A 113 4.04 1.99 -18.80
C GLU A 113 5.25 1.42 -18.06
N VAL A 114 6.14 0.69 -18.76
CA VAL A 114 7.40 0.19 -18.18
C VAL A 114 8.27 1.33 -17.68
N ARG A 115 8.49 2.37 -18.51
CA ARG A 115 9.32 3.52 -18.12
C ARG A 115 8.73 4.29 -16.94
N GLU A 116 7.44 4.64 -16.99
CA GLU A 116 6.79 5.39 -15.91
C GLU A 116 6.74 4.57 -14.59
N MET A 117 6.60 3.25 -14.69
CA MET A 117 6.64 2.36 -13.53
C MET A 117 8.05 2.31 -12.90
N GLU A 118 9.10 2.18 -13.71
CA GLU A 118 10.50 2.19 -13.24
C GLU A 118 10.85 3.51 -12.53
N GLU A 119 10.50 4.65 -13.15
CA GLU A 119 10.71 5.97 -12.55
C GLU A 119 9.96 6.15 -11.23
N CYS A 120 8.69 5.72 -11.17
CA CYS A 120 7.89 5.78 -9.95
C CYS A 120 8.45 4.88 -8.84
N LEU A 121 8.85 3.65 -9.17
CA LEU A 121 9.43 2.71 -8.20
C LEU A 121 10.78 3.19 -7.67
N ALA A 122 11.60 3.86 -8.49
CA ALA A 122 12.86 4.44 -8.05
C ALA A 122 12.64 5.57 -7.03
N GLY A 123 11.58 6.37 -7.20
CA GLY A 123 11.21 7.44 -6.25
C GLY A 123 10.48 6.96 -4.99
N ALA A 124 9.98 5.73 -4.97
CA ALA A 124 9.26 5.14 -3.84
C ALA A 124 10.15 4.38 -2.85
N ARG A 125 11.45 4.27 -3.12
CA ARG A 125 12.45 3.61 -2.25
C ARG A 125 12.96 4.51 -1.14
#